data_AF-C1F2A9-F1
#
_entry.id   AF-C1F2A9-F1
#
_cell.length_a   1.000
_cell.length_b   1.000
_cell.length_c   1.000
_cell.angle_alpha   90.00
_cell.angle_beta   90.00
_cell.angle_gamma   90.00
#
_symmetry.space_group_name_H-M   'P 1'
#
loop_
_entity.id
_entity.type
_entity.pdbx_description
1 polymer ?
#
loop_
_entity_poly.entity_id
_entity_poly.type
_entity_poly.pdbx_seq_one_letter_code
_entity_poly.pdbx_strand_id
1 'polypeptide(L)'
;MSNLVAPKSVGDYLERIRAISKATGPEGRVFTNFTGKPAKSLYTSLIADLLNEANLREGTQGVPRSTYCFRHTYATLRLQEGVDVYSLAEQMGASVHMIESHYGHVNTIKHADRVLQGMAGWELPHPDVDVTRAKASKAAETHDKSKRGQHRRAG
;
A
#
# COMPACT_ATOMS: atom_id res chain seq x y z
N MET A 1 8.89 20.14 -11.95
CA MET A 1 7.47 19.89 -12.21
C MET A 1 7.15 18.53 -11.61
N SER A 2 6.28 18.47 -10.62
CA SER A 2 5.86 17.22 -9.99
C SER A 2 4.98 16.44 -10.97
N ASN A 3 5.37 15.20 -11.30
CA ASN A 3 4.60 14.33 -12.17
C ASN A 3 3.51 13.66 -11.34
N LEU A 4 2.29 14.19 -11.41
CA LEU A 4 1.14 13.60 -10.74
C LEU A 4 0.74 12.31 -11.46
N VAL A 5 0.63 11.21 -10.72
CA VAL A 5 0.32 9.88 -11.24
C VAL A 5 -1.09 9.52 -10.80
N ALA A 6 -1.95 9.22 -11.77
CA ALA A 6 -3.33 8.81 -11.53
C ALA A 6 -3.69 7.62 -12.41
N PRO A 7 -4.61 6.74 -11.95
CA PRO A 7 -5.18 5.70 -12.80
C PRO A 7 -5.87 6.29 -14.04
N LYS A 8 -5.85 5.55 -15.15
CA LYS A 8 -6.53 5.96 -16.40
C LYS A 8 -8.01 6.30 -16.20
N SER A 9 -8.69 5.60 -15.29
CA SER A 9 -10.09 5.85 -14.95
C SER A 9 -10.37 7.28 -14.47
N VAL A 10 -9.38 7.95 -13.86
CA VAL A 10 -9.48 9.36 -13.49
C VAL A 10 -9.55 10.23 -14.73
N GLY A 11 -8.70 9.97 -15.74
CA GLY A 11 -8.76 10.65 -17.03
C GLY A 11 -10.11 10.45 -17.72
N ASP A 12 -10.58 9.20 -17.79
CA ASP A 12 -11.90 8.88 -18.37
C ASP A 12 -13.04 9.61 -17.63
N TYR A 13 -12.92 9.79 -16.31
CA TYR A 13 -13.90 10.54 -15.53
C TYR A 13 -13.85 12.05 -15.82
N LEU A 14 -12.65 12.63 -15.93
CA LEU A 14 -12.50 14.04 -16.27
C LEU A 14 -13.03 14.34 -17.68
N GLU A 15 -12.86 13.44 -18.64
CA GLU A 15 -13.43 13.58 -19.99
C GLU A 15 -14.97 13.53 -19.96
N ARG A 16 -15.57 12.65 -19.12
CA ARG A 16 -17.03 12.67 -18.92
C ARG A 16 -17.52 13.99 -18.35
N ILE A 17 -16.78 14.58 -17.40
CA ILE A 17 -17.11 15.90 -16.85
C ILE A 17 -16.94 16.99 -17.91
N ARG A 18 -15.90 16.91 -18.73
CA ARG A 18 -15.65 17.87 -19.81
C ARG A 18 -16.78 17.86 -20.84
N ALA A 19 -17.30 16.68 -21.19
CA ALA A 19 -18.41 16.54 -22.13
C ALA A 19 -19.71 17.22 -21.66
N ILE A 20 -19.94 17.33 -20.35
CA ILE A 20 -21.10 18.02 -19.77
C ILE A 20 -20.81 19.48 -19.37
N SER A 21 -19.54 19.89 -19.41
CA SER A 21 -19.13 21.25 -19.04
C SER A 21 -19.55 22.26 -20.11
N LYS A 22 -19.96 23.44 -19.67
CA LYS A 22 -20.27 24.57 -20.57
C LYS A 22 -19.03 25.32 -21.04
N ALA A 23 -17.86 25.05 -20.44
CA ALA A 23 -16.60 25.62 -20.88
C ALA A 23 -15.97 24.74 -21.97
N THR A 24 -16.27 25.03 -23.24
CA THR A 24 -15.86 24.23 -24.40
C THR A 24 -14.49 24.61 -24.99
N GLY A 25 -13.86 25.67 -24.49
CA GLY A 25 -12.55 26.12 -24.96
C GLY A 25 -11.42 25.12 -24.67
N PRO A 26 -10.30 25.16 -25.42
CA PRO A 26 -9.13 24.32 -25.18
C PRO A 26 -8.54 24.52 -23.76
N GLU A 27 -8.47 25.77 -23.31
CA GLU A 27 -8.04 26.18 -21.95
C GLU A 27 -9.24 26.28 -20.98
N GLY A 28 -10.38 25.70 -21.35
CA GLY A 28 -11.57 25.67 -20.52
C GLY A 28 -11.32 24.88 -19.24
N ARG A 29 -11.77 25.42 -18.10
CA ARG A 29 -11.65 24.71 -16.81
C ARG A 29 -12.57 23.48 -16.81
N VAL A 30 -12.05 22.36 -16.32
CA VAL A 30 -12.84 21.12 -16.19
C VAL A 30 -13.99 21.30 -15.20
N PHE A 31 -13.73 21.96 -14.06
CA PHE A 31 -14.75 22.24 -13.05
C PHE A 31 -15.24 23.68 -13.17
N THR A 32 -16.52 23.83 -13.51
CA THR A 32 -17.22 25.12 -13.61
C THR A 32 -18.54 25.08 -12.85
N ASN A 33 -19.13 26.25 -12.58
CA ASN A 33 -20.54 26.28 -12.17
C ASN A 33 -21.48 25.95 -13.35
N PHE A 34 -22.78 25.94 -13.07
CA PHE A 34 -23.85 25.75 -14.06
C PHE A 34 -23.86 26.81 -15.19
N THR A 35 -23.10 27.91 -15.06
CA THR A 35 -22.97 28.97 -16.09
C THR A 35 -21.67 28.86 -16.89
N GLY A 36 -20.82 27.86 -16.63
CA GLY A 36 -19.53 27.70 -17.31
C GLY A 36 -18.41 28.60 -16.78
N LYS A 37 -18.68 29.37 -15.72
CA LYS A 37 -17.68 30.24 -15.09
C LYS A 37 -16.85 29.47 -14.04
N PRO A 38 -15.60 29.92 -13.77
CA PRO A 38 -14.82 29.40 -12.66
C PRO A 38 -15.58 29.63 -11.37
N ALA A 39 -15.72 28.59 -10.57
CA ALA A 39 -16.47 28.70 -9.34
C ALA A 39 -15.50 28.63 -8.16
N LYS A 40 -15.36 29.79 -7.52
CA LYS A 40 -14.35 30.05 -6.48
C LYS A 40 -14.60 29.28 -5.18
N SER A 41 -15.85 28.92 -4.91
CA SER A 41 -16.28 28.27 -3.66
C SER A 41 -16.84 26.85 -3.84
N LEU A 42 -16.68 26.24 -5.03
CA LEU A 42 -17.27 24.93 -5.36
C LEU A 42 -17.00 23.85 -4.31
N TYR A 43 -15.94 23.99 -3.53
CA TYR A 43 -15.45 22.89 -2.73
C TYR A 43 -15.89 22.95 -1.27
N THR A 44 -16.25 24.11 -0.72
CA THR A 44 -16.57 24.19 0.72
C THR A 44 -18.05 23.93 0.98
N SER A 45 -18.95 24.72 0.38
CA SER A 45 -20.40 24.58 0.63
C SER A 45 -20.96 23.33 -0.04
N LEU A 46 -20.65 23.08 -1.32
CA LEU A 46 -21.16 21.92 -2.05
C LEU A 46 -20.79 20.59 -1.39
N ILE A 47 -19.53 20.47 -0.91
CA ILE A 47 -19.07 19.26 -0.24
C ILE A 47 -19.70 19.15 1.15
N ALA A 48 -19.87 20.27 1.86
CA ALA A 48 -20.59 20.24 3.13
C ALA A 48 -22.04 19.78 2.93
N ASP A 49 -22.73 20.29 1.91
CA ASP A 49 -24.09 19.92 1.56
C ASP A 49 -24.17 18.45 1.15
N LEU A 50 -23.27 17.98 0.28
CA LEU A 50 -23.19 16.57 -0.12
C LEU A 50 -22.94 15.65 1.08
N LEU A 51 -22.07 16.06 2.01
CA LEU A 51 -21.82 15.30 3.23
C LEU A 51 -23.00 15.33 4.20
N ASN A 52 -23.79 16.42 4.23
CA ASN A 52 -25.04 16.48 4.99
C ASN A 52 -26.05 15.47 4.42
N GLU A 53 -26.29 15.51 3.10
CA GLU A 53 -27.20 14.59 2.41
C GLU A 53 -26.79 13.12 2.57
N ALA A 54 -25.48 12.85 2.57
CA ALA A 54 -24.95 11.51 2.79
C ALA A 54 -24.95 11.07 4.26
N ASN A 55 -25.38 11.92 5.20
CA ASN A 55 -25.25 11.71 6.66
C ASN A 55 -23.81 11.44 7.12
N LEU A 56 -22.84 12.09 6.45
CA LEU A 56 -21.40 11.98 6.69
C LEU A 56 -20.77 13.30 7.13
N ARG A 57 -21.55 14.35 7.39
CA ARG A 57 -20.99 15.64 7.83
C ARG A 57 -20.39 15.55 9.23
N GLU A 58 -21.03 14.86 10.16
CA GLU A 58 -20.54 14.78 11.53
C GLU A 58 -19.44 13.72 11.68
N GLY A 59 -18.24 14.16 12.09
CA GLY A 59 -17.12 13.29 12.40
C GLY A 59 -17.23 12.64 13.78
N THR A 60 -16.37 11.67 14.05
CA THR A 60 -16.33 10.89 15.30
C THR A 60 -16.00 11.73 16.55
N GLN A 61 -15.51 12.96 16.38
CA GLN A 61 -15.14 13.88 17.47
C GLN A 61 -15.98 15.16 17.46
N GLY A 62 -17.17 15.13 16.84
CA GLY A 62 -18.01 16.32 16.67
C GLY A 62 -17.42 17.38 15.72
N VAL A 63 -16.29 17.09 15.09
CA VAL A 63 -15.68 17.96 14.07
C VAL A 63 -16.31 17.67 12.71
N PRO A 64 -16.88 18.68 12.03
CA PRO A 64 -17.50 18.47 10.71
C PRO A 64 -16.47 18.07 9.65
N ARG A 65 -16.74 16.97 8.92
CA ARG A 65 -15.89 16.49 7.84
C ARG A 65 -15.85 17.50 6.69
N SER A 66 -14.68 17.93 6.26
CA SER A 66 -14.47 18.88 5.16
C SER A 66 -13.79 18.21 3.95
N THR A 67 -13.52 18.98 2.91
CA THR A 67 -12.69 18.53 1.77
C THR A 67 -11.33 17.98 2.17
N TYR A 68 -10.75 18.54 3.25
CA TYR A 68 -9.48 18.08 3.78
C TYR A 68 -9.56 16.63 4.30
N CYS A 69 -10.74 16.16 4.72
CA CYS A 69 -10.95 14.78 5.12
C CYS A 69 -10.72 13.79 3.96
N PHE A 70 -11.04 14.16 2.72
CA PHE A 70 -10.74 13.30 1.57
C PHE A 70 -9.23 13.12 1.38
N ARG A 71 -8.46 14.19 1.61
CA ARG A 71 -6.99 14.14 1.58
C ARG A 71 -6.44 13.23 2.69
N HIS A 72 -7.03 13.30 3.89
CA HIS A 72 -6.69 12.40 5.00
C HIS A 72 -7.00 10.94 4.69
N THR A 73 -8.18 10.65 4.17
CA THR A 73 -8.59 9.30 3.79
C THR A 73 -7.68 8.75 2.70
N TYR A 74 -7.38 9.54 1.67
CA TYR A 74 -6.46 9.15 0.60
C TYR A 74 -5.07 8.78 1.15
N ALA A 75 -4.45 9.66 1.94
CA ALA A 75 -3.12 9.42 2.51
C ALA A 75 -3.08 8.17 3.39
N THR A 76 -4.07 8.03 4.28
CA THR A 76 -4.19 6.86 5.14
C THR A 76 -4.30 5.57 4.33
N LEU A 77 -5.18 5.53 3.31
CA LEU A 77 -5.34 4.34 2.48
C LEU A 77 -4.07 4.01 1.70
N ARG A 78 -3.36 4.99 1.14
CA ARG A 78 -2.11 4.74 0.41
C ARG A 78 -1.00 4.21 1.33
N LEU A 79 -0.87 4.75 2.54
CA LEU A 79 0.10 4.25 3.52
C LEU A 79 -0.25 2.83 3.99
N GLN A 80 -1.54 2.52 4.18
CA GLN A 80 -1.98 1.17 4.53
C GLN A 80 -1.68 0.15 3.43
N GLU A 81 -1.71 0.56 2.16
CA GLU A 81 -1.33 -0.25 1.00
C GLU A 81 0.20 -0.36 0.82
N GLY A 82 0.98 0.27 1.71
CA GLY A 82 2.45 0.20 1.70
C GLY A 82 3.13 1.15 0.72
N VAL A 83 2.41 2.16 0.22
CA VAL A 83 3.01 3.24 -0.58
C VAL A 83 4.02 3.99 0.30
N ASP A 84 5.21 4.22 -0.26
CA ASP A 84 6.28 4.91 0.43
C ASP A 84 5.94 6.38 0.75
N VAL A 85 6.41 6.85 1.91
CA VAL A 85 6.12 8.19 2.43
C VAL A 85 6.65 9.28 1.50
N TYR A 86 7.82 9.09 0.89
CA TYR A 86 8.40 10.06 -0.03
C TYR A 86 7.56 10.18 -1.31
N SER A 87 7.20 9.05 -1.92
CA SER A 87 6.35 9.03 -3.11
C SER A 87 4.98 9.64 -2.84
N LEU A 88 4.40 9.37 -1.67
CA LEU A 88 3.12 9.98 -1.28
C LEU A 88 3.24 11.49 -1.06
N ALA A 89 4.33 11.94 -0.43
CA ALA A 89 4.60 13.36 -0.21
C ALA A 89 4.70 14.13 -1.54
N GLU A 90 5.40 13.57 -2.54
CA GLU A 90 5.50 14.14 -3.89
C GLU A 90 4.13 14.22 -4.58
N GLN A 91 3.35 13.14 -4.56
CA GLN A 91 2.00 13.11 -5.16
C GLN A 91 1.03 14.10 -4.51
N MET A 92 1.16 14.33 -3.21
CA MET A 92 0.30 15.25 -2.46
C MET A 92 0.81 16.70 -2.48
N GLY A 93 2.04 16.95 -2.95
CA GLY A 93 2.68 18.27 -2.82
C GLY A 93 2.85 18.69 -1.36
N ALA A 94 3.26 17.76 -0.49
CA ALA A 94 3.56 17.99 0.91
C ALA A 94 5.02 17.64 1.22
N SER A 95 5.53 18.05 2.38
CA SER A 95 6.83 17.56 2.85
C SER A 95 6.69 16.19 3.50
N VAL A 96 7.76 15.39 3.47
CA VAL A 96 7.85 14.11 4.19
C VAL A 96 7.51 14.30 5.67
N HIS A 97 8.09 15.32 6.31
CA HIS A 97 7.82 15.65 7.71
C HIS A 97 6.32 15.90 7.99
N MET A 98 5.61 16.57 7.08
CA MET A 98 4.16 16.76 7.21
C MET A 98 3.40 15.45 7.13
N ILE A 99 3.79 14.54 6.23
CA ILE A 99 3.15 13.22 6.13
C ILE A 99 3.43 12.38 7.38
N GLU A 100 4.67 12.35 7.87
CA GLU A 100 5.03 11.61 9.09
C GLU A 100 4.26 12.13 10.31
N SER A 101 4.18 13.45 10.48
CA SER A 101 3.51 14.08 11.62
C SER A 101 2.00 13.78 11.66
N HIS A 102 1.36 13.69 10.48
CA HIS A 102 -0.09 13.51 10.38
C HIS A 102 -0.52 12.05 10.20
N TYR A 103 0.37 11.17 9.73
CA TYR A 103 0.02 9.80 9.34
C TYR A 103 1.03 8.74 9.77
N GLY A 104 2.10 9.10 10.48
CA GLY A 104 3.16 8.17 10.90
C GLY A 104 2.63 6.99 11.72
N HIS A 105 1.53 7.19 12.46
CA HIS A 105 0.84 6.14 13.22
C HIS A 105 0.18 5.05 12.34
N VAL A 106 -0.06 5.31 11.05
CA VAL A 106 -0.70 4.35 10.13
C VAL A 106 0.31 3.28 9.69
N ASN A 107 1.60 3.62 9.64
CA ASN A 107 2.65 2.80 9.05
C ASN A 107 3.12 1.68 9.99
N THR A 108 3.10 1.91 11.30
CA THR A 108 3.62 0.96 12.31
C THR A 108 2.71 -0.24 12.55
N ILE A 109 1.41 -0.12 12.29
CA ILE A 109 0.41 -1.14 12.69
C ILE A 109 0.26 -2.26 11.64
N LYS A 110 0.49 -2.00 10.35
CA LYS A 110 0.18 -2.95 9.27
C LYS A 110 1.38 -3.56 8.55
N HIS A 111 2.59 -3.03 8.77
CA HIS A 111 3.78 -3.42 8.02
C HIS A 111 4.82 -4.16 8.88
N ALA A 112 4.39 -4.88 9.92
CA ALA A 112 5.27 -5.75 10.69
C ALA A 112 6.02 -6.72 9.76
N ASP A 113 5.33 -7.31 8.79
CA ASP A 113 5.95 -8.20 7.81
C ASP A 113 6.99 -7.51 6.92
N ARG A 114 6.78 -6.22 6.59
CA ARG A 114 7.76 -5.40 5.84
C ARG A 114 8.98 -5.08 6.69
N VAL A 115 8.78 -4.77 7.98
CA VAL A 115 9.87 -4.54 8.93
C VAL A 115 10.69 -5.82 9.10
N LEU A 116 10.01 -6.97 9.13
CA LEU A 116 10.63 -8.30 9.26
C LEU A 116 11.16 -8.84 7.92
N GLN A 117 10.83 -8.23 6.79
CA GLN A 117 11.25 -8.69 5.47
C GLN A 117 12.78 -8.56 5.31
N GLY A 118 13.47 -9.70 5.24
CA GLY A 118 14.93 -9.75 5.13
C GLY A 118 15.66 -9.75 6.48
N MET A 119 14.94 -9.61 7.60
CA MET A 119 15.46 -9.99 8.91
C MET A 119 15.45 -11.52 8.98
N ALA A 120 16.51 -12.17 8.50
CA ALA A 120 16.78 -13.56 8.88
C ALA A 120 16.79 -13.62 10.41
N GLY A 121 16.22 -14.68 10.99
CA GLY A 121 16.11 -14.82 12.44
C GLY A 121 17.42 -14.46 13.14
N TRP A 122 17.33 -13.81 14.31
CA TRP A 122 18.48 -13.46 15.16
C TRP A 122 19.16 -14.70 15.78
N GLU A 123 19.23 -15.81 15.05
CA GLU A 123 20.06 -16.95 15.42
C GLU A 123 21.49 -16.66 14.98
N LEU A 124 22.37 -16.53 15.95
CA LEU A 124 23.80 -16.66 15.72
C LEU A 124 24.05 -18.01 15.04
N PRO A 125 24.91 -18.10 14.01
CA PRO A 125 25.41 -19.38 13.56
C PRO A 125 25.97 -20.12 14.77
N HIS A 126 25.31 -21.19 15.21
CA HIS A 126 25.88 -22.07 16.21
C HIS A 126 27.20 -22.58 15.63
N PRO A 127 28.35 -22.44 16.32
CA PRO A 127 29.60 -22.95 15.83
C PRO A 127 29.46 -24.47 15.65
N ASP A 128 29.43 -24.88 14.39
CA ASP A 128 29.53 -26.21 13.82
C ASP A 128 29.21 -27.39 14.75
N VAL A 129 27.96 -27.85 14.74
CA VAL A 129 27.70 -29.29 14.89
C VAL A 129 28.15 -29.99 13.62
N ASP A 130 29.43 -30.34 13.63
CA ASP A 130 30.16 -31.27 12.78
C ASP A 130 29.30 -32.03 11.73
N VAL A 131 29.27 -31.49 10.50
CA VAL A 131 28.51 -32.02 9.34
C VAL A 131 29.06 -33.38 8.84
N THR A 132 30.05 -33.96 9.54
CA THR A 132 30.71 -35.21 9.13
C THR A 132 29.92 -36.49 9.46
N ARG A 133 28.85 -36.43 10.29
CA ARG A 133 28.12 -37.65 10.70
C ARG A 133 26.96 -38.08 9.78
N ALA A 134 26.47 -37.22 8.89
CA ALA A 134 25.31 -37.53 8.04
C ALA A 134 25.61 -38.38 6.80
N LYS A 135 26.89 -38.58 6.42
CA LYS A 135 27.28 -39.44 5.28
C LYS A 135 27.73 -40.86 5.67
N ALA A 136 27.98 -41.13 6.96
CA ALA A 136 28.42 -42.46 7.42
C ALA A 136 27.25 -43.44 7.67
N SER A 137 26.03 -42.95 7.93
CA SER A 137 24.88 -43.81 8.22
C SER A 137 24.22 -44.44 6.98
N LYS A 138 24.37 -43.84 5.78
CA LYS A 138 23.82 -44.42 4.53
C LYS A 138 24.74 -45.45 3.84
N ALA A 139 26.04 -45.46 4.15
CA ALA A 139 26.99 -46.44 3.59
C ALA A 139 27.09 -47.74 4.41
N ALA A 140 26.75 -47.70 5.71
CA ALA A 140 26.75 -48.90 6.57
C ALA A 140 25.51 -49.79 6.37
N GLU A 141 24.34 -49.22 6.05
CA GLU A 141 23.11 -50.00 5.82
C GLU A 141 23.07 -50.76 4.48
N THR A 142 23.91 -50.38 3.51
CA THR A 142 23.99 -51.04 2.20
C THR A 142 24.99 -52.19 2.15
N HIS A 143 25.91 -52.31 3.11
CA HIS A 143 26.92 -53.38 3.16
C HIS A 143 26.51 -54.58 4.06
N ASP A 144 25.54 -54.41 4.96
CA ASP A 144 25.07 -55.50 5.86
C ASP A 144 23.97 -56.38 5.23
N LYS A 145 23.20 -55.86 4.27
CA LYS A 145 22.14 -56.64 3.60
C LYS A 145 22.62 -57.59 2.49
N SER A 146 23.85 -57.46 1.98
CA SER A 146 24.37 -58.38 0.93
C SER A 146 25.06 -59.64 1.47
N LYS A 147 25.49 -59.65 2.74
CA LYS A 147 26.17 -60.81 3.36
C LYS A 147 25.24 -61.82 4.05
N ARG A 148 23.95 -61.49 4.26
CA ARG A 148 23.00 -62.38 4.95
C ARG A 148 22.21 -63.32 4.02
N GLY A 149 22.44 -63.26 2.70
CA GLY A 149 21.74 -64.05 1.67
C GLY A 149 22.52 -65.21 1.03
N GLN A 150 23.80 -65.41 1.34
CA GLN A 150 24.62 -66.49 0.78
C GLN A 150 25.21 -67.38 1.90
N HIS A 151 24.35 -68.09 2.62
CA HIS A 151 24.78 -69.29 3.38
C HIS A 151 23.60 -70.27 3.54
N ARG A 152 23.07 -70.73 2.41
CA ARG A 152 22.32 -71.98 2.30
C ARG A 152 22.63 -72.60 0.94
N ARG A 153 23.64 -73.49 0.89
CA ARG A 153 23.81 -74.63 -0.05
C ARG A 153 25.27 -75.12 -0.03
N ALA A 154 25.52 -76.23 0.65
CA ALA A 154 26.44 -77.32 0.27
C ALA A 154 26.59 -78.28 1.46
N GLY A 155 26.23 -79.55 1.26
CA GLY A 155 26.28 -80.63 2.25
C GLY A 155 24.95 -81.32 2.38
#